data_AF-A0A4R7P5V2-F1
#
_entry.id   AF-A0A4R7P5V2-F1
#
_cell.length_a   1.000
_cell.length_b   1.000
_cell.length_c   1.000
_cell.angle_alpha   90.00
_cell.angle_beta   90.00
_cell.angle_gamma   90.00
#
_symmetry.space_group_name_H-M   'P 1'
#
loop_
_entity.id
_entity.type
_entity.pdbx_description
1 polymer ?
#
loop_
_entity_poly.entity_id
_entity_poly.type
_entity_poly.pdbx_seq_one_letter_code
_entity_poly.pdbx_strand_id
1 'polypeptide(L)'
;MEFRIVRAGVFVALAVATGVAGAQQPQTPAAQNPSALTAPALARCANQVQTLRSESARLLQTNAEYEVRRNTYNARSASLKAERDTLKPDDLAASLAWKQAQQSHQALLVAFNADVEKLKSDIRAINVVKADYDATCAGRPYRRQDLDAMPEAARNAMSSGLGGVQVPTLGP
;
A
#
# COMPACT_ATOMS: atom_id res chain seq x y z
N MET A 1 -16.21 40.14 0.17
CA MET A 1 -16.06 41.46 0.84
C MET A 1 -16.40 41.17 2.30
N GLU A 2 -15.47 41.24 3.24
CA GLU A 2 -14.80 42.46 3.70
C GLU A 2 -13.37 42.19 4.18
N PHE A 3 -12.48 43.10 3.79
CA PHE A 3 -11.12 43.24 4.31
C PHE A 3 -11.18 44.02 5.63
N ARG A 4 -10.45 43.57 6.66
CA ARG A 4 -10.00 44.44 7.76
C ARG A 4 -8.50 44.32 7.97
N ILE A 5 -7.83 45.35 7.48
CA ILE A 5 -6.45 45.75 7.76
C ILE A 5 -6.48 46.52 9.08
N VAL A 6 -5.60 46.19 10.03
CA VAL A 6 -5.14 47.14 11.05
C VAL A 6 -3.62 47.01 11.18
N ARG A 7 -2.96 48.11 10.81
CA ARG A 7 -1.54 48.42 11.02
C ARG A 7 -1.29 48.73 12.51
N ALA A 8 -0.10 48.42 13.01
CA ALA A 8 0.80 49.38 13.69
C ALA A 8 1.80 48.61 14.57
N GLY A 9 3.09 48.92 14.41
CA GLY A 9 4.13 48.38 15.28
C GLY A 9 5.52 48.44 14.65
N VAL A 10 5.92 49.63 14.19
CA VAL A 10 7.31 49.91 13.85
C VAL A 10 8.06 50.13 15.17
N PHE A 11 8.97 49.24 15.51
CA PHE A 11 10.05 49.55 16.46
C PHE A 11 11.38 49.39 15.71
N VAL A 12 11.95 50.53 15.34
CA VAL A 12 13.33 50.67 14.90
C VAL A 12 14.19 50.75 16.15
N ALA A 13 15.03 49.76 16.37
CA ALA A 13 16.16 49.86 17.29
C ALA A 13 17.45 49.74 16.45
N LEU A 14 18.05 50.89 16.18
CA LEU A 14 19.44 50.98 15.72
C LEU A 14 20.35 50.64 16.92
N ALA A 15 21.10 49.56 16.81
CA ALA A 15 22.32 49.35 17.60
C ALA A 15 23.47 49.14 16.63
N VAL A 16 24.30 50.18 16.49
CA VAL A 16 25.57 50.14 15.75
C VAL A 16 26.60 49.53 16.69
N ALA A 17 27.04 48.30 16.38
CA ALA A 17 28.18 47.68 17.02
C ALA A 17 29.18 47.25 15.93
N THR A 18 30.18 48.10 15.70
CA THR A 18 31.38 47.76 14.94
C THR A 18 32.26 46.84 15.79
N GLY A 19 32.07 45.54 15.62
CA GLY A 19 32.94 44.49 16.15
C GLY A 19 33.55 43.70 14.98
N VAL A 20 34.87 43.69 14.90
CA VAL A 20 35.65 43.04 13.84
C VAL A 20 35.43 41.53 13.80
N ALA A 21 35.41 41.05 12.56
CA ALA A 21 35.03 39.72 12.11
C ALA A 21 35.87 38.59 12.71
N GLY A 22 35.14 37.63 13.27
CA GLY A 22 35.56 36.26 13.56
C GLY A 22 34.31 35.39 13.63
N ALA A 23 33.45 35.48 12.61
CA ALA A 23 32.27 34.64 12.50
C ALA A 23 32.71 33.19 12.28
N GLN A 24 32.95 32.47 13.37
CA GLN A 24 32.78 31.03 13.41
C GLN A 24 31.34 30.78 12.98
N GLN A 25 31.17 30.47 11.69
CA GLN A 25 29.89 29.95 11.20
C GLN A 25 29.54 28.80 12.13
N PRO A 26 28.37 28.81 12.80
CA PRO A 26 27.91 27.65 13.52
C PRO A 26 27.92 26.51 12.51
N GLN A 27 28.83 25.56 12.72
CA GLN A 27 28.88 24.33 11.97
C GLN A 27 27.51 23.71 12.16
N THR A 28 26.67 23.87 11.15
CA THR A 28 25.41 23.16 11.05
C THR A 28 25.82 21.70 11.25
N PRO A 29 25.32 21.00 12.28
CA PRO A 29 25.72 19.62 12.50
C PRO A 29 25.54 18.91 11.17
N ALA A 30 26.64 18.41 10.62
CA ALA A 30 26.65 17.72 9.34
C ALA A 30 25.46 16.78 9.39
N ALA A 31 24.46 17.05 8.54
CA ALA A 31 23.29 16.21 8.40
C ALA A 31 23.85 14.81 8.33
N GLN A 32 23.55 13.98 9.34
CA GLN A 32 24.13 12.65 9.48
C GLN A 32 23.73 11.91 8.21
N ASN A 33 24.61 11.90 7.21
CA ASN A 33 24.38 11.23 5.96
C ASN A 33 24.10 9.78 6.36
N PRO A 34 22.91 9.24 6.05
CA PRO A 34 22.58 7.89 6.46
C PRO A 34 23.70 7.00 5.94
N SER A 35 24.34 6.27 6.87
CA SER A 35 25.48 5.42 6.53
C SER A 35 25.11 4.54 5.34
N ALA A 36 26.05 4.35 4.42
CA ALA A 36 25.79 3.52 3.25
C ALA A 36 25.32 2.12 3.68
N LEU A 37 24.36 1.54 2.96
CA LEU A 37 23.93 0.17 3.18
C LEU A 37 25.13 -0.76 3.10
N THR A 38 25.24 -1.66 4.07
CA THR A 38 26.20 -2.77 4.02
C THR A 38 25.76 -3.77 2.96
N ALA A 39 26.68 -4.57 2.40
CA ALA A 39 26.34 -5.63 1.45
C ALA A 39 25.17 -6.54 1.91
N PRO A 40 25.11 -7.02 3.17
CA PRO A 40 23.94 -7.78 3.65
C PRO A 40 22.64 -6.96 3.67
N ALA A 41 22.70 -5.68 4.04
CA ALA A 41 21.53 -4.80 4.03
C ALA A 41 21.04 -4.55 2.59
N LEU A 42 21.96 -4.34 1.65
CA LEU A 42 21.67 -4.16 0.23
C LEU A 42 20.98 -5.41 -0.36
N ALA A 43 21.46 -6.61 -0.03
CA ALA A 43 20.84 -7.87 -0.43
C ALA A 43 19.42 -8.03 0.13
N ARG A 44 19.18 -7.62 1.39
CA ARG A 44 17.82 -7.62 1.96
C ARG A 44 16.90 -6.64 1.24
N CYS A 45 17.35 -5.41 0.98
CA CYS A 45 16.59 -4.42 0.23
C CYS A 45 16.21 -4.94 -1.17
N ALA A 46 17.13 -5.63 -1.86
CA ALA A 46 16.85 -6.21 -3.17
C ALA A 46 15.76 -7.29 -3.10
N ASN A 47 15.82 -8.17 -2.11
CA ASN A 47 14.79 -9.18 -1.88
C ASN A 47 13.43 -8.54 -1.59
N GLN A 48 13.38 -7.48 -0.78
CA GLN A 48 12.14 -6.75 -0.51
C GLN A 48 11.54 -6.16 -1.78
N VAL A 49 12.35 -5.54 -2.63
CA VAL A 49 11.89 -5.00 -3.93
C VAL A 49 11.32 -6.11 -4.81
N GLN A 50 12.00 -7.26 -4.88
CA GLN A 50 11.53 -8.40 -5.67
C GLN A 50 10.18 -8.93 -5.15
N THR A 51 10.08 -9.15 -3.83
CA THR A 51 8.83 -9.55 -3.16
C THR A 51 7.72 -8.54 -3.42
N LEU A 52 8.00 -7.24 -3.27
CA LEU A 52 7.00 -6.19 -3.51
C LEU A 52 6.54 -6.17 -4.97
N ARG A 53 7.44 -6.41 -5.93
CA ARG A 53 7.08 -6.51 -7.35
C ARG A 53 6.19 -7.71 -7.65
N SER A 54 6.59 -8.91 -7.21
CA SER A 54 5.85 -10.13 -7.53
C SER A 54 4.50 -10.19 -6.80
N GLU A 55 4.51 -9.93 -5.50
CA GLU A 55 3.30 -10.05 -4.68
C GLU A 55 2.30 -8.94 -4.97
N SER A 56 2.75 -7.70 -5.22
CA SER A 56 1.79 -6.64 -5.52
C SER A 56 1.05 -6.89 -6.84
N ALA A 57 1.75 -7.37 -7.88
CA ALA A 57 1.12 -7.74 -9.14
C ALA A 57 0.10 -8.87 -8.94
N ARG A 58 0.48 -9.93 -8.23
CA ARG A 58 -0.41 -11.05 -7.89
C ARG A 58 -1.65 -10.58 -7.12
N LEU A 59 -1.47 -9.74 -6.11
CA LEU A 59 -2.55 -9.25 -5.25
C LEU A 59 -3.50 -8.30 -5.98
N LEU A 60 -2.99 -7.43 -6.85
CA LEU A 60 -3.82 -6.57 -7.71
C LEU A 60 -4.68 -7.40 -8.66
N GLN A 61 -4.10 -8.42 -9.30
CA GLN A 61 -4.84 -9.34 -10.15
C GLN A 61 -5.92 -10.09 -9.36
N THR A 62 -5.55 -10.67 -8.20
CA THR A 62 -6.49 -11.39 -7.33
C THR A 62 -7.64 -10.49 -6.88
N ASN A 63 -7.36 -9.23 -6.56
CA ASN A 63 -8.38 -8.26 -6.18
C ASN A 63 -9.36 -7.99 -7.33
N ALA A 64 -8.86 -7.81 -8.56
CA ALA A 64 -9.72 -7.63 -9.73
C ALA A 64 -10.61 -8.86 -10.01
N GLU A 65 -10.07 -10.07 -9.88
CA GLU A 65 -10.83 -11.31 -10.00
C GLU A 65 -11.93 -11.42 -8.93
N TYR A 66 -11.64 -10.98 -7.70
CA TYR A 66 -12.61 -11.01 -6.60
C TYR A 66 -13.74 -10.01 -6.81
N GLU A 67 -13.49 -8.84 -7.41
CA GLU A 67 -14.55 -7.91 -7.76
C GLU A 67 -15.51 -8.48 -8.82
N VAL A 68 -14.99 -9.22 -9.81
CA VAL A 68 -15.83 -9.96 -10.78
C VAL A 68 -16.67 -11.03 -10.09
N ARG A 69 -16.06 -11.83 -9.19
CA ARG A 69 -16.78 -12.85 -8.41
C ARG A 69 -17.85 -12.23 -7.52
N ARG A 70 -17.55 -11.12 -6.85
CA ARG A 70 -18.50 -10.36 -6.02
C ARG A 70 -19.74 -9.96 -6.83
N ASN A 71 -19.54 -9.39 -8.02
CA ASN A 71 -20.64 -9.00 -8.90
C ASN A 71 -21.49 -10.20 -9.34
N THR A 72 -20.85 -11.33 -9.66
CA THR A 72 -21.54 -12.58 -10.01
C THR A 72 -22.40 -13.08 -8.86
N TYR A 73 -21.87 -13.09 -7.64
CA TYR A 73 -22.65 -13.51 -6.47
C TYR A 73 -23.77 -12.54 -6.12
N ASN A 74 -23.57 -11.24 -6.28
CA ASN A 74 -24.62 -10.24 -6.09
C ASN A 74 -25.77 -10.42 -7.10
N ALA A 75 -25.44 -10.68 -8.37
CA ALA A 75 -26.44 -10.99 -9.39
C ALA A 75 -27.21 -12.27 -9.05
N ARG A 76 -26.52 -13.32 -8.58
CA ARG A 76 -27.20 -14.56 -8.15
C ARG A 76 -28.09 -14.35 -6.94
N SER A 77 -27.66 -13.56 -5.96
CA SER A 77 -28.49 -13.17 -4.80
C SER A 77 -29.77 -12.45 -5.25
N ALA A 78 -29.65 -11.52 -6.21
CA ALA A 78 -30.81 -10.83 -6.77
C ALA A 78 -31.75 -11.78 -7.53
N SER A 79 -31.21 -12.70 -8.33
CA SER A 79 -31.98 -13.74 -9.04
C SER A 79 -32.77 -14.61 -8.05
N LEU A 80 -32.11 -15.14 -7.02
CA LEU A 80 -32.76 -15.97 -6.00
C LEU A 80 -33.85 -15.21 -5.25
N LYS A 81 -33.67 -13.90 -5.01
CA LYS A 81 -34.71 -13.06 -4.42
C LYS A 81 -35.92 -12.93 -5.35
N ALA A 82 -35.69 -12.65 -6.63
CA ALA A 82 -36.77 -12.55 -7.62
C ALA A 82 -37.51 -13.89 -7.79
N GLU A 83 -36.78 -15.01 -7.87
CA GLU A 83 -37.35 -16.36 -7.92
C GLU A 83 -38.31 -16.59 -6.74
N ARG A 84 -37.86 -16.28 -5.51
CA ARG A 84 -38.67 -16.39 -4.30
C ARG A 84 -39.97 -15.61 -4.39
N ASP A 85 -39.92 -14.37 -4.89
CA ASP A 85 -41.08 -13.49 -4.95
C ASP A 85 -42.12 -13.95 -6.00
N THR A 86 -41.73 -14.84 -6.92
CA THR A 86 -42.63 -15.47 -7.91
C THR A 86 -43.13 -16.86 -7.51
N LEU A 87 -42.67 -17.42 -6.39
CA LEU A 87 -43.08 -18.75 -5.94
C LEU A 87 -44.55 -18.77 -5.50
N LYS A 88 -45.27 -19.78 -5.96
CA LYS A 88 -46.63 -20.04 -5.49
C LYS A 88 -46.58 -20.71 -4.11
N PRO A 89 -47.41 -20.30 -3.13
CA PRO A 89 -47.39 -20.87 -1.78
C PRO A 89 -47.68 -22.37 -1.70
N ASP A 90 -48.39 -22.92 -2.68
CA ASP A 90 -48.79 -24.33 -2.77
C ASP A 90 -47.80 -25.20 -3.59
N ASP A 91 -46.83 -24.59 -4.27
CA ASP A 91 -45.80 -25.31 -5.02
C ASP A 91 -44.64 -25.71 -4.10
N LEU A 92 -44.83 -26.82 -3.39
CA LEU A 92 -43.86 -27.36 -2.46
C LEU A 92 -42.55 -27.79 -3.15
N ALA A 93 -42.63 -28.30 -4.39
CA ALA A 93 -41.47 -28.75 -5.15
C ALA A 93 -40.58 -27.56 -5.55
N ALA A 94 -41.18 -26.49 -6.09
CA ALA A 94 -40.45 -25.27 -6.43
C ALA A 94 -39.87 -24.60 -5.17
N SER A 95 -40.61 -24.59 -4.06
CA SER A 95 -40.15 -24.06 -2.78
C SER A 95 -38.93 -24.82 -2.23
N LEU A 96 -38.93 -26.15 -2.34
CA LEU A 96 -37.80 -26.98 -1.93
C LEU A 96 -36.57 -26.75 -2.81
N ALA A 97 -36.75 -26.71 -4.14
CA ALA A 97 -35.66 -26.46 -5.08
C ALA A 97 -35.02 -25.07 -4.85
N TRP A 98 -35.84 -24.04 -4.63
CA TRP A 98 -35.35 -22.71 -4.30
C TRP A 98 -34.54 -22.71 -3.00
N LYS A 99 -35.03 -23.39 -1.95
CA LYS A 99 -34.34 -23.46 -0.66
C LYS A 99 -32.97 -24.14 -0.79
N GLN A 100 -32.88 -25.21 -1.59
CA GLN A 100 -31.60 -25.87 -1.88
C GLN A 100 -30.64 -24.93 -2.62
N ALA A 101 -31.12 -24.22 -3.64
CA ALA A 101 -30.30 -23.26 -4.38
C ALA A 101 -29.81 -22.11 -3.48
N GLN A 102 -30.66 -21.62 -2.58
CA GLN A 102 -30.32 -20.59 -1.59
C GLN A 102 -29.25 -21.08 -0.61
N GLN A 103 -29.35 -22.32 -0.12
CA GLN A 103 -28.36 -22.91 0.77
C GLN A 103 -27.00 -23.08 0.09
N SER A 104 -26.97 -23.61 -1.14
CA SER A 104 -25.73 -23.75 -1.91
C SER A 104 -25.08 -22.38 -2.17
N HIS A 105 -25.87 -21.38 -2.56
CA HIS A 105 -25.36 -20.03 -2.78
C HIS A 105 -24.81 -19.41 -1.49
N GLN A 106 -25.48 -19.61 -0.35
CA GLN A 106 -25.00 -19.12 0.94
C GLN A 106 -23.66 -19.76 1.34
N ALA A 107 -23.47 -21.05 1.06
CA ALA A 107 -22.20 -21.73 1.31
C ALA A 107 -21.06 -21.14 0.47
N LEU A 108 -21.32 -20.81 -0.81
CA LEU A 108 -20.36 -20.15 -1.68
C LEU A 108 -19.98 -18.75 -1.18
N LEU A 109 -20.95 -17.97 -0.68
CA LEU A 109 -20.71 -16.65 -0.08
C LEU A 109 -19.83 -16.75 1.17
N VAL A 110 -20.06 -17.74 2.03
CA VAL A 110 -19.22 -17.97 3.21
C VAL A 110 -17.78 -18.27 2.83
N ALA A 111 -17.56 -19.17 1.87
CA ALA A 111 -16.23 -19.48 1.36
C ALA A 111 -15.56 -18.24 0.75
N PHE A 112 -16.30 -17.47 -0.05
CA PHE A 112 -15.79 -16.25 -0.66
C PHE A 112 -15.40 -15.18 0.37
N ASN A 113 -16.15 -15.04 1.45
CA ASN A 113 -15.78 -14.12 2.52
C ASN A 113 -14.47 -14.53 3.18
N ALA A 114 -14.21 -15.83 3.37
CA ALA A 114 -12.93 -16.33 3.86
C ALA A 114 -11.78 -16.01 2.88
N ASP A 115 -12.01 -16.18 1.58
CA ASP A 115 -11.05 -15.79 0.53
C ASP A 115 -10.71 -14.30 0.62
N VAL A 116 -11.71 -13.43 0.80
CA VAL A 116 -11.54 -11.98 0.92
C VAL A 116 -10.74 -11.62 2.17
N GLU A 117 -11.00 -12.26 3.32
CA GLU A 117 -10.23 -12.03 4.54
C GLU A 117 -8.77 -12.47 4.39
N LYS A 118 -8.52 -13.57 3.67
CA LYS A 118 -7.16 -13.97 3.30
C LYS A 118 -6.48 -12.92 2.43
N LEU A 119 -7.14 -12.41 1.38
CA LEU A 119 -6.60 -11.34 0.53
C LEU A 119 -6.27 -10.10 1.35
N LYS A 120 -7.14 -9.67 2.26
CA LYS A 120 -6.88 -8.54 3.16
C LYS A 120 -5.66 -8.78 4.05
N SER A 121 -5.48 -10.01 4.55
CA SER A 121 -4.31 -10.38 5.33
C SER A 121 -3.03 -10.30 4.52
N ASP A 122 -3.04 -10.83 3.30
CA ASP A 122 -1.89 -10.77 2.39
C ASP A 122 -1.54 -9.31 2.03
N ILE A 123 -2.56 -8.46 1.79
CA ILE A 123 -2.38 -7.01 1.58
C ILE A 123 -1.74 -6.35 2.81
N ARG A 124 -2.17 -6.68 4.03
CA ARG A 124 -1.51 -6.15 5.24
C ARG A 124 -0.05 -6.58 5.32
N ALA A 125 0.24 -7.85 5.06
CA ALA A 125 1.60 -8.38 5.11
C ALA A 125 2.52 -7.68 4.10
N ILE A 126 2.07 -7.47 2.86
CA ILE A 126 2.90 -6.80 1.85
C ILE A 126 3.11 -5.31 2.20
N ASN A 127 2.14 -4.66 2.84
CA ASN A 127 2.31 -3.28 3.32
C ASN A 127 3.32 -3.16 4.47
N VAL A 128 3.47 -4.20 5.31
CA VAL A 128 4.56 -4.25 6.30
C VAL A 128 5.92 -4.30 5.60
N VAL A 129 6.07 -5.13 4.56
CA VAL A 129 7.32 -5.19 3.77
C VAL A 129 7.59 -3.85 3.10
N LYS A 130 6.56 -3.20 2.55
CA LYS A 130 6.68 -1.86 1.95
C LYS A 130 7.15 -0.83 2.98
N ALA A 131 6.55 -0.81 4.16
CA ALA A 131 6.92 0.12 5.22
C ALA A 131 8.37 -0.09 5.70
N ASP A 132 8.80 -1.34 5.86
CA ASP A 132 10.18 -1.66 6.23
C ASP A 132 11.19 -1.25 5.14
N TYR A 133 10.85 -1.48 3.87
CA TYR A 133 11.65 -0.99 2.74
C TYR A 133 11.75 0.54 2.73
N ASP A 134 10.63 1.24 2.89
CA ASP A 134 10.61 2.71 2.90
C ASP A 134 11.45 3.28 4.06
N ALA A 135 11.43 2.61 5.22
CA ALA A 135 12.19 3.04 6.40
C ALA A 135 13.68 2.72 6.31
N THR A 136 14.05 1.57 5.75
CA THR A 136 15.43 1.02 5.89
C THR A 136 16.24 1.04 4.60
N CYS A 137 15.59 1.12 3.44
CA CYS A 137 16.18 0.95 2.12
C CYS A 137 15.98 2.15 1.19
N ALA A 138 14.79 2.74 1.16
CA ALA A 138 14.45 3.80 0.21
C ALA A 138 15.37 5.02 0.39
N GLY A 139 15.98 5.48 -0.72
CA GLY A 139 16.87 6.64 -0.73
C GLY A 139 18.21 6.47 -0.02
N ARG A 140 18.52 5.27 0.53
CA ARG A 140 19.79 5.01 1.20
C ARG A 140 20.94 4.87 0.18
N PRO A 141 22.10 5.50 0.41
CA PRO A 141 23.26 5.26 -0.42
C PRO A 141 23.81 3.83 -0.22
N TYR A 142 24.48 3.29 -1.23
CA TYR A 142 25.16 2.00 -1.17
C TYR A 142 26.43 2.03 -2.02
N ARG A 143 27.37 1.12 -1.75
CA ARG A 143 28.64 1.06 -2.48
C ARG A 143 28.42 0.36 -3.82
N ARG A 144 29.03 0.89 -4.89
CA ARG A 144 28.93 0.29 -6.23
C ARG A 144 29.51 -1.12 -6.30
N GLN A 145 30.64 -1.36 -5.63
CA GLN A 145 31.23 -2.69 -5.50
C GLN A 145 30.26 -3.72 -4.91
N ASP A 146 29.52 -3.33 -3.86
CA ASP A 146 28.56 -4.22 -3.21
C ASP A 146 27.40 -4.54 -4.15
N LEU A 147 26.95 -3.57 -4.95
CA LEU A 147 25.93 -3.79 -5.99
C LEU A 147 26.46 -4.73 -7.09
N ASP A 148 27.65 -4.47 -7.63
CA ASP A 148 28.21 -5.23 -8.76
C ASP A 148 28.45 -6.71 -8.40
N ALA A 149 28.73 -6.99 -7.12
CA ALA A 149 28.90 -8.34 -6.58
C ALA A 149 27.58 -9.14 -6.42
N MET A 150 26.41 -8.49 -6.55
CA MET A 150 25.11 -9.16 -6.41
C MET A 150 24.70 -9.92 -7.69
N PRO A 151 23.83 -10.94 -7.57
CA PRO A 151 23.16 -11.55 -8.71
C PRO A 151 22.40 -10.52 -9.55
N GLU A 152 22.31 -10.74 -10.86
CA GLU A 152 21.72 -9.79 -11.81
C GLU A 152 20.30 -9.35 -11.41
N ALA A 153 19.44 -10.30 -11.03
CA ALA A 153 18.08 -10.00 -10.59
C ALA A 153 18.05 -9.05 -9.37
N ALA A 154 19.01 -9.19 -8.45
CA ALA A 154 19.10 -8.36 -7.26
C ALA A 154 19.66 -6.97 -7.57
N ARG A 155 20.60 -6.86 -8.53
CA ARG A 155 21.05 -5.57 -9.06
C ARG A 155 19.94 -4.81 -9.78
N ASN A 156 19.16 -5.50 -10.60
CA ASN A 156 18.03 -4.91 -11.33
C ASN A 156 16.95 -4.42 -10.35
N ALA A 157 16.71 -5.17 -9.28
CA ALA A 157 15.81 -4.77 -8.21
C ALA A 157 16.29 -3.48 -7.51
N MET A 158 17.56 -3.40 -7.11
CA MET A 158 18.08 -2.20 -6.44
C MET A 158 18.19 -0.97 -7.34
N SER A 159 18.58 -1.14 -8.59
CA SER A 159 18.71 -0.04 -9.55
C SER A 159 17.36 0.55 -9.94
N SER A 160 16.33 -0.29 -10.04
CA SER A 160 14.97 0.16 -10.39
C SER A 160 14.14 0.55 -9.16
N GLY A 161 14.50 0.07 -7.97
CA GLY A 161 13.74 0.24 -6.74
C GLY A 161 12.27 -0.16 -6.89
N LEU A 162 11.38 0.59 -6.22
CA LEU A 162 9.92 0.44 -6.37
C LEU A 162 9.32 1.30 -7.50
N GLY A 163 10.15 1.83 -8.41
CA GLY A 163 9.65 2.58 -9.57
C GLY A 163 8.66 1.73 -10.37
N GLY A 164 7.44 2.24 -10.57
CA GLY A 164 6.36 1.55 -11.28
C GLY A 164 5.67 0.43 -10.51
N VAL A 165 6.01 0.20 -9.24
CA VAL A 165 5.36 -0.81 -8.39
C VAL A 165 4.16 -0.19 -7.69
N GLN A 166 2.96 -0.64 -8.06
CA GLN A 166 1.74 -0.30 -7.33
C GLN A 166 1.48 -1.33 -6.25
N VAL A 167 1.69 -0.97 -4.98
CA VAL A 167 1.39 -1.84 -3.83
C VAL A 167 -0.07 -1.63 -3.43
N PRO A 168 -0.92 -2.68 -3.39
CA PRO A 168 -2.31 -2.52 -2.98
C PRO A 168 -2.40 -2.10 -1.51
N THR A 169 -3.35 -1.24 -1.19
CA THR A 169 -3.67 -0.83 0.18
C THR A 169 -5.10 -1.23 0.52
N LEU A 170 -5.37 -1.45 1.81
CA LEU A 170 -6.75 -1.46 2.29
C LEU A 170 -7.22 -0.01 2.30
N GLY A 171 -8.44 0.25 1.81
CA GLY A 171 -9.06 1.57 1.94
C GLY A 171 -9.20 2.00 3.41
N PRO A 172 -9.41 3.31 3.67
CA PRO A 172 -9.70 3.80 5.02
C PRO A 172 -11.00 3.22 5.58
#